data_AF-A0A645JNX3-F1
#
_entry.id   AF-A0A645JNX3-F1
#
_cell.length_a   1.000
_cell.length_b   1.000
_cell.length_c   1.000
_cell.angle_alpha   90.00
_cell.angle_beta   90.00
_cell.angle_gamma   90.00
#
_symmetry.space_group_name_H-M   'P 1'
#
loop_
_entity.id
_entity.type
_entity.pdbx_description
1 polymer ?
#
loop_
_entity_poly.entity_id
_entity_poly.type
_entity_poly.pdbx_seq_one_letter_code
_entity_poly.pdbx_strand_id
1 'polypeptide(L)'
;MFAGTVANWGDERARDRFFRRLAGSAEFRRPERSWESQRAELAALETRYSAASPVPPNPFRSAWIGGRDRIIPAESQRRFWRARPETAVTEHPDAPHLPFAIIRSFREVADAGRNR
;
A
#
# COMPACT_ATOMS: atom_id res chain seq x y z
N MET A 1 -10.24 8.24 -7.30
CA MET A 1 -9.72 7.11 -6.50
C MET A 1 -9.64 7.42 -5.00
N PHE A 2 -9.18 8.62 -4.61
CA PHE A 2 -8.94 9.05 -3.22
C PHE A 2 -9.93 10.08 -2.67
N ALA A 3 -10.91 10.54 -3.45
CA ALA A 3 -11.84 11.59 -3.04
C ALA A 3 -12.45 11.40 -1.64
N GLY A 4 -12.89 10.19 -1.31
CA GLY A 4 -13.44 9.87 0.02
C GLY A 4 -12.40 10.00 1.15
N THR A 5 -11.15 9.60 0.90
CA THR A 5 -10.05 9.76 1.86
C THR A 5 -9.72 11.24 2.05
N VAL A 6 -9.62 12.01 0.97
CA VAL A 6 -9.35 13.47 1.01
C VAL A 6 -10.39 14.20 1.84
N ALA A 7 -11.68 13.92 1.60
CA ALA A 7 -12.78 14.55 2.31
C ALA A 7 -12.73 14.33 3.83
N ASN A 8 -12.28 13.14 4.27
CA ASN A 8 -12.28 12.74 5.67
C ASN A 8 -10.91 12.86 6.35
N TRP A 9 -9.84 13.23 5.65
CA TRP A 9 -8.48 13.19 6.20
C TRP A 9 -8.27 14.16 7.38
N GLY A 10 -9.10 15.20 7.49
CA GLY A 10 -9.12 16.11 8.63
C GLY A 10 -9.65 15.49 9.93
N ASP A 11 -10.44 14.41 9.85
CA ASP A 11 -10.93 13.68 11.03
C ASP A 11 -9.82 12.82 11.64
N GLU A 12 -9.41 13.17 12.86
CA GLU A 12 -8.41 12.43 13.62
C GLU A 12 -8.79 10.97 13.86
N ARG A 13 -10.06 10.69 14.16
CA ARG A 13 -10.54 9.31 14.37
C ARG A 13 -10.47 8.50 13.08
N ALA A 14 -10.69 9.14 11.93
CA ALA A 14 -10.52 8.51 10.63
C ALA A 14 -9.06 8.16 10.35
N ARG A 15 -8.13 9.10 10.61
CA ARG A 15 -6.68 8.86 10.49
C ARG A 15 -6.20 7.75 11.43
N ASP A 16 -6.67 7.74 12.68
CA ASP A 16 -6.36 6.69 13.66
C ASP A 16 -6.77 5.30 13.17
N ARG A 17 -8.00 5.18 12.62
CA ARG A 17 -8.47 3.93 12.03
C ARG A 17 -7.59 3.52 10.85
N PHE A 18 -7.18 4.47 10.01
CA PHE A 18 -6.29 4.20 8.88
C PHE A 18 -4.94 3.66 9.35
N PHE A 19 -4.26 4.33 10.28
CA PHE A 19 -2.95 3.87 10.78
C PHE A 19 -3.02 2.51 11.46
N ARG A 20 -4.11 2.21 12.19
CA ARG A 20 -4.33 0.86 12.75
C ARG A 20 -4.50 -0.21 11.65
N ARG A 21 -5.17 0.11 10.55
CA ARG A 21 -5.33 -0.83 9.41
C ARG A 21 -4.01 -1.04 8.68
N LEU A 22 -3.21 0.02 8.55
CA LEU A 22 -1.89 0.01 7.93
C LEU A 22 -0.92 -0.90 8.69
N ALA A 23 -0.80 -0.70 10.00
CA ALA A 23 0.17 -1.38 10.85
C ALA A 23 -0.28 -2.76 11.35
N GLY A 24 -1.59 -3.03 11.34
CA GLY A 24 -2.13 -4.22 11.98
C GLY A 24 -1.93 -4.15 13.50
N SER A 25 -1.20 -5.11 14.06
CA SER A 25 -0.84 -5.16 15.49
C SER A 25 0.55 -4.59 15.79
N ALA A 26 1.29 -4.14 14.79
CA ALA A 26 2.63 -3.61 14.97
C ALA A 26 2.60 -2.18 15.53
N GLU A 27 3.65 -1.80 16.25
CA GLU A 27 3.90 -0.40 16.59
C GLU A 27 4.11 0.41 15.30
N PHE A 28 3.47 1.56 15.22
CA PHE A 28 3.55 2.42 14.04
C PHE A 28 3.88 3.84 14.44
N ARG A 29 5.08 4.27 14.06
CA ARG A 29 5.48 5.67 14.19
C ARG A 29 4.67 6.50 13.21
N ARG A 30 3.81 7.36 13.75
CA ARG A 30 2.99 8.26 12.94
C ARG A 30 3.87 9.27 12.19
N PRO A 31 3.45 9.71 10.99
CA PRO A 31 4.15 10.77 10.29
C PRO A 31 4.14 12.07 11.11
N GLU A 32 5.27 12.79 11.09
CA GLU A 32 5.41 14.10 11.74
C GLU A 32 4.79 15.24 10.91
N ARG A 33 4.52 14.98 9.61
CA ARG A 33 3.85 15.94 8.74
C ARG A 33 2.41 16.19 9.20
N SER A 34 1.99 17.45 9.12
CA SER A 34 0.61 17.85 9.42
C SER A 34 -0.42 17.13 8.53
N TRP A 35 -1.64 16.97 9.04
CA TRP A 35 -2.70 16.31 8.28
C TRP A 35 -3.10 17.14 7.06
N GLU A 36 -2.99 18.47 7.11
CA GLU A 36 -3.24 19.40 6.01
C GLU A 36 -2.27 19.12 4.85
N SER A 37 -0.98 18.97 5.16
CA SER A 37 0.06 18.67 4.17
C SER A 37 -0.19 17.33 3.49
N GLN A 38 -0.56 16.31 4.26
CA GLN A 38 -0.91 14.98 3.74
C GLN A 38 -2.18 15.02 2.87
N ARG A 39 -3.21 15.78 3.29
CA ARG A 39 -4.45 15.96 2.53
C ARG A 39 -4.21 16.67 1.20
N ALA A 40 -3.36 17.70 1.20
CA ALA A 40 -3.00 18.43 -0.02
C ALA A 40 -2.31 17.51 -1.03
N GLU A 41 -1.39 16.65 -0.58
CA GLU A 41 -0.75 15.64 -1.42
C GLU A 41 -1.75 14.63 -1.98
N LEU A 42 -2.66 14.10 -1.14
CA LEU A 42 -3.72 13.19 -1.60
C LEU A 42 -4.64 13.85 -2.64
N ALA A 43 -4.97 15.13 -2.47
CA ALA A 43 -5.77 15.88 -3.44
C ALA A 43 -5.03 16.04 -4.78
N ALA A 44 -3.73 16.37 -4.75
CA ALA A 44 -2.92 16.45 -5.96
C ALA A 44 -2.84 15.10 -6.70
N LEU A 45 -2.68 13.99 -5.97
CA LEU A 45 -2.71 12.65 -6.54
C LEU A 45 -4.09 12.35 -7.15
N GLU A 46 -5.18 12.68 -6.47
CA GLU A 46 -6.53 12.49 -7.01
C GLU A 46 -6.74 13.24 -8.32
N THR A 47 -6.30 14.51 -8.41
CA THR A 47 -6.35 15.28 -9.65
C THR A 47 -5.50 14.63 -10.75
N ARG A 48 -4.27 14.21 -10.42
CA ARG A 48 -3.33 13.61 -11.37
C ARG A 48 -3.84 12.30 -11.97
N TYR A 49 -4.53 11.47 -11.18
CA TYR A 49 -5.02 10.16 -11.59
C TYR A 49 -6.49 10.15 -12.05
N SER A 50 -7.28 11.16 -11.69
CA SER A 50 -8.63 11.34 -12.24
C SER A 50 -8.59 11.92 -13.65
N ALA A 51 -7.57 12.73 -13.97
CA ALA A 51 -7.27 13.05 -15.35
C ALA A 51 -6.87 11.74 -16.06
N ALA A 52 -7.54 11.39 -17.17
CA ALA A 52 -7.42 10.14 -17.93
C ALA A 52 -6.03 9.91 -18.56
N SER A 53 -4.99 9.96 -17.73
CA SER A 53 -3.62 9.70 -18.11
C SER A 53 -3.47 8.22 -18.39
N PRO A 54 -2.71 7.84 -19.43
CA PRO A 54 -2.43 6.44 -19.70
C PRO A 54 -1.73 5.81 -18.48
N VAL A 55 -2.17 4.62 -18.11
CA VAL A 55 -1.52 3.81 -17.08
C VAL A 55 -0.16 3.37 -17.62
N PRO A 56 0.96 3.67 -16.93
CA PRO A 56 2.27 3.27 -17.41
C PRO A 56 2.42 1.74 -17.40
N PRO A 57 3.33 1.18 -18.21
CA PRO A 57 3.66 -0.24 -18.16
C PRO A 57 4.11 -0.66 -16.76
N ASN A 58 3.76 -1.87 -16.34
CA ASN A 58 4.18 -2.44 -15.06
C ASN A 58 5.70 -2.76 -15.10
N PRO A 59 6.55 -2.14 -14.26
CA PRO A 59 7.98 -2.45 -14.24
C PRO A 59 8.33 -3.60 -13.29
N PHE A 60 7.38 -4.08 -12.48
CA PHE A 60 7.66 -5.02 -11.39
C PHE A 60 7.71 -6.47 -11.90
N ARG A 61 8.77 -7.20 -11.51
CA ARG A 61 8.96 -8.63 -11.79
C ARG A 61 8.58 -9.54 -10.63
N SER A 62 8.48 -8.99 -9.43
CA SER A 62 8.04 -9.71 -8.25
C SER A 62 7.02 -8.89 -7.48
N ALA A 63 6.10 -9.59 -6.81
CA ALA A 63 5.09 -8.99 -5.96
C ALA A 63 4.88 -9.85 -4.72
N TRP A 64 4.73 -9.20 -3.57
CA TRP A 64 4.35 -9.84 -2.32
C TRP A 64 2.90 -9.51 -1.99
N ILE A 65 2.13 -10.52 -1.60
CA ILE A 65 0.74 -10.36 -1.21
C ILE A 65 0.60 -10.64 0.29
N GLY A 66 0.17 -9.63 1.04
CA GLY A 66 -0.14 -9.77 2.45
C GLY A 66 -1.57 -10.24 2.69
N GLY A 67 -1.74 -11.41 3.30
CA GLY A 67 -3.06 -12.00 3.54
C GLY A 67 -3.92 -11.26 4.55
N ARG A 68 -3.31 -10.47 5.46
CA ARG A 68 -4.00 -9.63 6.46
C ARG A 68 -3.99 -8.14 6.10
N ASP A 69 -3.70 -7.79 4.85
CA ASP A 69 -3.75 -6.40 4.39
C ASP A 69 -5.20 -5.86 4.45
N ARG A 70 -5.39 -4.81 5.26
CA ARG A 70 -6.68 -4.12 5.45
C ARG A 70 -6.79 -2.80 4.68
N ILE A 71 -5.78 -2.45 3.90
CA ILE A 71 -5.73 -1.27 3.02
C ILE A 71 -5.99 -1.71 1.57
N ILE A 72 -5.27 -2.71 1.09
CA ILE A 72 -5.49 -3.34 -0.22
C ILE A 72 -5.80 -4.82 0.02
N PRO A 73 -7.07 -5.25 0.01
CA PRO A 73 -7.41 -6.64 0.33
C PRO A 73 -6.66 -7.65 -0.55
N ALA A 74 -6.20 -8.75 0.05
CA ALA A 74 -5.40 -9.78 -0.62
C ALA A 74 -6.05 -10.28 -1.93
N GLU A 75 -7.38 -10.43 -1.95
CA GLU A 75 -8.09 -10.87 -3.17
C GLU A 75 -8.00 -9.85 -4.32
N SER A 76 -8.03 -8.55 -4.00
CA SER A 76 -7.80 -7.51 -5.00
C SER A 76 -6.36 -7.53 -5.52
N GLN A 77 -5.38 -7.80 -4.65
CA GLN A 77 -3.98 -7.97 -5.06
C GLN A 77 -3.83 -9.19 -5.98
N ARG A 78 -4.38 -10.35 -5.59
CA ARG A 78 -4.36 -11.58 -6.41
C ARG A 78 -4.97 -11.35 -7.78
N ARG A 79 -6.14 -10.74 -7.85
CA ARG A 79 -6.82 -10.44 -9.12
C ARG A 79 -5.94 -9.57 -10.02
N PHE A 80 -5.29 -8.54 -9.47
CA PHE A 80 -4.41 -7.67 -10.24
C PHE A 80 -3.17 -8.41 -10.76
N TRP A 81 -2.51 -9.19 -9.91
CA TRP A 81 -1.26 -9.86 -10.27
C TRP A 81 -1.46 -11.11 -11.14
N ARG A 82 -2.59 -11.83 -11.03
CA ARG A 82 -2.93 -12.93 -11.95
C ARG A 82 -2.99 -12.51 -13.42
N ALA A 83 -3.33 -11.25 -13.68
CA ALA A 83 -3.36 -10.70 -15.03
C ALA A 83 -1.96 -10.36 -15.60
N ARG A 84 -0.88 -10.63 -14.85
CA ARG A 84 0.51 -10.27 -15.15
C ARG A 84 1.43 -11.47 -14.94
N PRO A 85 1.42 -12.45 -15.85
CA PRO A 85 2.16 -13.71 -15.69
C PRO A 85 3.67 -13.52 -15.61
N GLU A 86 4.20 -12.37 -16.06
CA GLU A 86 5.60 -11.97 -15.92
C GLU A 86 6.01 -11.60 -14.49
N THR A 87 5.05 -11.43 -13.57
CA THR A 87 5.33 -11.09 -12.18
C THR A 87 5.28 -12.34 -11.29
N ALA A 88 6.41 -12.68 -10.66
CA ALA A 88 6.48 -13.73 -9.66
C ALA A 88 5.79 -13.29 -8.35
N VAL A 89 4.73 -13.99 -7.95
CA VAL A 89 3.95 -13.68 -6.75
C VAL A 89 4.37 -14.57 -5.57
N THR A 90 4.66 -13.95 -4.43
CA THR A 90 4.86 -14.64 -3.14
C THR A 90 3.74 -14.23 -2.17
N GLU A 91 3.06 -15.20 -1.56
CA GLU A 91 2.03 -14.92 -0.54
C GLU A 91 2.62 -14.97 0.87
N HIS A 92 2.24 -14.00 1.69
CA HIS A 92 2.52 -13.95 3.11
C HIS A 92 1.18 -13.86 3.87
N PRO A 93 0.56 -15.00 4.22
CA PRO A 93 -0.82 -15.05 4.73
C PRO A 93 -1.07 -14.17 5.97
N ASP A 94 -0.05 -14.01 6.83
CA ASP A 94 -0.18 -13.26 8.08
C ASP A 94 0.29 -11.79 7.98
N ALA A 95 0.82 -11.35 6.83
CA ALA A 95 1.36 -10.00 6.70
C ALA A 95 0.25 -8.95 6.67
N PRO A 96 0.35 -7.87 7.49
CA PRO A 96 -0.47 -6.67 7.32
C PRO A 96 0.04 -5.83 6.13
N HIS A 97 -0.56 -4.66 5.90
CA HIS A 97 -0.12 -3.76 4.82
C HIS A 97 1.30 -3.26 5.00
N LEU A 98 1.74 -3.06 6.26
CA LEU A 98 3.12 -2.76 6.60
C LEU A 98 3.85 -4.07 6.96
N PRO A 99 4.49 -4.78 5.99
CA PRO A 99 5.05 -6.10 6.24
C PRO A 99 6.34 -6.08 7.07
N PHE A 100 6.82 -4.91 7.51
CA PHE A 100 8.09 -4.80 8.24
C PHE A 100 8.09 -5.46 9.62
N ALA A 101 6.92 -5.83 10.15
CA ALA A 101 6.85 -6.66 11.36
C ALA A 101 7.23 -8.13 11.10
N ILE A 102 7.13 -8.61 9.85
CA ILE A 102 7.46 -10.00 9.48
C ILE A 102 8.76 -10.09 8.68
N ILE A 103 9.20 -8.99 8.07
CA ILE A 103 10.48 -8.86 7.38
C ILE A 103 11.57 -8.68 8.44
N ARG A 104 12.56 -9.57 8.46
CA ARG A 104 13.60 -9.55 9.50
C ARG A 104 14.79 -8.69 9.11
N SER A 105 14.92 -8.37 7.83
CA SER A 105 15.99 -7.49 7.34
C SER A 105 15.64 -6.84 6.00
N PHE A 106 16.23 -5.67 5.73
CA PHE A 106 16.16 -5.05 4.40
C PHE A 106 16.75 -5.94 3.29
N ARG A 107 17.64 -6.88 3.64
CA ARG A 107 18.17 -7.85 2.68
C ARG A 107 17.08 -8.77 2.13
N GLU A 108 16.13 -9.21 2.96
CA GLU A 108 15.00 -10.04 2.48
C GLU A 108 14.18 -9.31 1.41
N VAL A 109 13.95 -8.01 1.59
CA VAL A 109 13.24 -7.17 0.60
C VAL A 109 14.08 -7.01 -0.67
N ALA A 110 15.37 -6.74 -0.53
CA ALA A 110 16.27 -6.59 -1.68
C ALA A 110 16.38 -7.91 -2.47
N ASP A 111 16.53 -9.04 -1.79
CA ASP A 111 16.69 -10.35 -2.40
C ASP A 111 15.39 -10.83 -3.06
N ALA A 112 14.23 -10.45 -2.54
CA ALA A 112 12.94 -10.65 -3.20
C ALA A 112 12.82 -9.94 -4.56
N GLY A 113 13.56 -8.84 -4.74
CA GLY A 113 13.68 -8.14 -6.03
C GLY A 113 14.83 -8.64 -6.91
N ARG A 114 15.78 -9.43 -6.37
CA ARG A 114 17.00 -9.87 -7.10
C ARG A 114 16.84 -11.16 -7.89
N ASN A 115 15.77 -11.93 -7.66
CA ASN A 115 15.60 -13.25 -8.27
C ASN A 115 14.33 -13.35 -9.13
N ARG A 116 14.48 -13.08 -10.44
CA ARG A 116 14.27 -13.98 -11.59
C ARG A 116 14.29 -13.21 -12.91
#